data_AF-A0A835BHX8-F1
#
_entry.id   AF-A0A835BHX8-F1
#
_cell.length_a   1.000
_cell.length_b   1.000
_cell.length_c   1.000
_cell.angle_alpha   90.00
_cell.angle_beta   90.00
_cell.angle_gamma   90.00
#
_symmetry.space_group_name_H-M   'P 1'
#
loop_
_entity.id
_entity.type
_entity.pdbx_description
1 polymer ?
#
loop_
_entity_poly.entity_id
_entity_poly.type
_entity_poly.pdbx_seq_one_letter_code
_entity_poly.pdbx_strand_id
1 'polypeptide(L)'
;MHCCKIMKDEPKWLAILDELENSKKRKLDDEGGVGENMERPEDTSEKERLIGTREAKKQHMSKGKNKTGYTGLDEEMKTYMNIQAAATKRYEEFIETQHRISDAKVEAARLRKEASLLDSYKALMSMDTSGMDEEMKAEHKLGLKILREKLVGHTN
;
A
#
# COMPACT_ATOMS: atom_id res chain seq x y z
N MET A 1 -14.52 2.27 24.11
CA MET A 1 -13.83 1.76 22.91
C MET A 1 -12.33 1.86 23.11
N HIS A 2 -11.61 0.74 23.00
CA HIS A 2 -10.19 0.61 23.30
C HIS A 2 -9.36 0.44 22.03
N CYS A 3 -9.29 1.47 21.18
CA CYS A 3 -8.47 1.47 19.97
C CYS A 3 -6.97 1.16 20.28
N CYS A 4 -6.48 1.64 21.43
CA CYS A 4 -5.11 1.36 21.89
C CYS A 4 -4.85 -0.10 22.28
N LYS A 5 -5.87 -0.94 22.51
CA LYS A 5 -5.67 -2.37 22.79
C LYS A 5 -5.54 -3.15 21.49
N ILE A 6 -6.44 -2.89 20.55
CA ILE A 6 -6.46 -3.53 19.23
C ILE A 6 -5.15 -3.29 18.47
N MET A 7 -4.59 -2.07 18.55
CA MET A 7 -3.31 -1.77 17.88
C MET A 7 -2.11 -2.52 18.47
N LYS A 8 -2.13 -2.88 19.77
CA LYS A 8 -0.99 -3.56 20.41
C LYS A 8 -0.87 -5.03 20.03
N ASP A 9 -1.98 -5.63 19.63
CA ASP A 9 -2.07 -7.04 19.28
C ASP A 9 -1.73 -7.29 17.80
N GLU A 10 -1.43 -6.24 17.01
CA GLU A 10 -0.92 -6.40 15.66
C GLU A 10 0.50 -7.01 15.68
N PRO A 11 0.81 -7.98 14.78
CA PRO A 11 2.07 -8.73 14.79
C PRO A 11 3.34 -7.87 14.76
N LYS A 12 3.28 -6.71 14.10
CA LYS A 12 4.40 -5.77 13.99
C LYS A 12 4.79 -5.13 15.32
N TRP A 13 3.83 -4.93 16.23
CA TRP A 13 4.07 -4.32 17.54
C TRP A 13 4.53 -5.34 18.58
N LEU A 14 4.04 -6.59 18.48
CA LEU A 14 4.48 -7.68 19.35
C LEU A 14 5.98 -7.97 19.21
N ALA A 15 6.52 -7.93 17.99
CA ALA A 15 7.95 -8.11 17.74
C ALA A 15 8.82 -7.03 18.42
N ILE A 16 8.38 -5.76 18.35
CA ILE A 16 9.09 -4.63 18.97
C ILE A 16 9.03 -4.71 20.50
N LEU A 17 7.89 -5.13 21.05
CA LEU A 17 7.71 -5.28 22.50
C LEU A 17 8.56 -6.43 23.06
N ASP A 18 8.63 -7.55 22.34
CA ASP A 18 9.48 -8.69 22.71
C ASP A 18 10.97 -8.30 22.67
N GLU A 19 11.41 -7.57 21.64
CA GLU A 19 12.79 -7.06 21.55
C GLU A 19 13.14 -6.11 22.71
N LEU A 20 12.21 -5.23 23.09
CA LEU A 20 12.37 -4.33 24.23
C LEU A 20 12.42 -5.09 25.57
N GLU A 21 11.56 -6.09 25.77
CA GLU A 21 11.52 -6.89 26.99
C GLU A 21 12.80 -7.75 27.13
N ASN A 22 13.26 -8.34 26.03
CA ASN A 22 14.47 -9.15 25.99
C ASN A 22 15.74 -8.29 26.17
N SER A 23 15.74 -7.03 25.72
CA SER A 23 16.84 -6.09 25.99
C SER A 23 16.96 -5.70 27.48
N LYS A 24 15.82 -5.67 28.18
CA LYS A 24 15.76 -5.30 29.60
C LYS A 24 16.23 -6.43 30.52
N LYS A 25 16.05 -7.69 30.10
CA LYS A 25 16.51 -8.90 30.82
C LYS A 25 18.03 -9.10 30.73
N ARG A 26 18.72 -8.48 29.76
CA ARG A 26 20.19 -8.63 29.56
C ARG A 26 21.05 -7.71 30.45
N LYS A 27 20.47 -7.02 31.44
CA LYS A 27 21.17 -6.05 32.30
C LYS A 27 21.24 -6.43 33.78
N LEU A 28 20.88 -7.67 34.14
CA LEU A 28 20.56 -8.02 35.53
C LEU A 28 21.29 -9.27 36.08
N ASP A 29 22.49 -9.58 35.61
CA ASP A 29 23.39 -10.52 36.29
C ASP A 29 24.85 -10.07 36.15
N ASP A 30 25.40 -9.51 37.23
CA ASP A 30 26.79 -9.72 37.63
C ASP A 30 26.87 -9.53 39.16
N GLU A 31 26.95 -10.65 39.87
CA GLU A 31 27.04 -10.77 41.33
C GLU A 31 28.46 -11.22 41.68
N GLY A 32 29.17 -10.47 42.55
CA GLY A 32 30.42 -10.95 43.13
C GLY A 32 31.23 -9.96 43.97
N GLY A 33 31.26 -10.19 45.29
CA GLY A 33 32.48 -10.00 46.10
C GLY A 33 32.50 -8.90 47.17
N VAL A 34 32.19 -9.28 48.42
CA VAL A 34 32.41 -8.52 49.67
C VAL A 34 33.89 -8.45 50.03
N GLY A 35 34.37 -7.30 50.50
CA GLY A 35 35.70 -7.13 51.11
C GLY A 35 35.81 -5.82 51.92
N GLU A 36 35.94 -5.96 53.23
CA GLU A 36 36.00 -4.89 54.24
C GLU A 36 37.48 -4.62 54.67
N ASN A 37 37.80 -3.35 54.96
CA ASN A 37 39.01 -2.78 55.63
C ASN A 37 40.35 -2.75 54.87
N MET A 38 41.31 -1.83 55.10
CA MET A 38 41.40 -0.40 55.47
C MET A 38 42.92 -0.12 55.44
N GLU A 39 43.44 0.77 54.57
CA GLU A 39 44.63 1.58 54.89
C GLU A 39 44.81 2.74 53.89
N ARG A 40 45.05 3.93 54.45
CA ARG A 40 45.05 5.26 53.84
C ARG A 40 46.47 5.68 53.43
N PRO A 41 46.62 6.50 52.38
CA PRO A 41 47.42 7.72 52.55
C PRO A 41 46.64 8.96 52.15
N GLU A 42 46.77 9.97 52.99
CA GLU A 42 46.21 11.31 52.85
C GLU A 42 47.11 12.09 51.89
N ASP A 43 46.58 12.48 50.72
CA ASP A 43 47.19 13.55 49.92
C ASP A 43 46.10 14.50 49.42
N THR A 44 46.32 15.74 49.81
CA THR A 44 45.54 16.94 49.57
C THR A 44 45.64 17.35 48.11
N SER A 45 44.57 17.08 47.35
CA SER A 45 44.26 17.82 46.14
C SER A 45 42.75 17.88 46.02
N GLU A 46 42.18 19.03 46.34
CA GLU A 46 40.75 19.33 46.20
C GLU A 46 40.30 19.04 44.77
N LYS A 47 39.73 17.85 44.57
CA LYS A 47 38.89 17.55 43.42
C LYS A 47 37.66 18.45 43.53
N GLU A 48 37.69 19.52 42.74
CA GLU A 48 36.57 20.42 42.50
C GLU A 48 35.30 19.60 42.29
N ARG A 49 34.41 19.61 43.29
CA ARG A 49 33.14 18.89 43.23
C ARG A 49 32.29 19.54 42.15
N LEU A 50 31.93 18.75 41.15
CA LEU A 50 30.92 19.06 40.14
C LEU A 50 29.72 19.74 40.80
N ILE A 51 29.36 20.89 40.24
CA ILE A 51 28.20 21.73 40.54
C ILE A 51 27.04 20.87 41.04
N GLY A 52 26.63 21.16 42.27
CA GLY A 52 25.57 20.43 42.97
C GLY A 52 24.30 20.37 42.12
N THR A 53 23.66 19.21 42.15
CA THR A 53 22.43 18.81 41.43
C THR A 53 21.27 19.82 41.54
N ARG A 54 21.38 20.79 42.45
CA ARG A 54 20.40 21.85 42.71
C ARG A 54 20.38 22.94 41.64
N GLU A 55 21.52 23.29 41.02
CA GLU A 55 21.55 24.29 39.94
C GLU A 55 21.20 23.68 38.57
N ALA A 56 21.59 22.43 38.33
CA ALA A 56 21.14 21.65 37.17
C ALA A 56 19.61 21.44 37.16
N LYS A 57 19.01 21.17 38.33
CA LYS A 57 17.54 21.13 38.47
C LYS A 57 16.89 22.50 38.22
N LYS A 58 17.53 23.60 38.61
CA LYS A 58 16.99 24.95 38.42
C LYS A 58 17.00 25.37 36.95
N GLN A 59 18.02 24.96 36.18
CA GLN A 59 18.09 25.15 34.72
C GLN A 59 17.04 24.32 33.97
N HIS A 60 16.74 23.10 34.44
CA HIS A 60 15.71 22.25 33.84
C HIS A 60 14.28 22.81 34.04
N MET A 61 13.99 23.41 35.20
CA MET A 61 12.65 23.93 35.50
C MET A 61 12.39 25.34 34.97
N SER A 62 13.42 26.05 34.53
CA SER A 62 13.33 27.43 34.03
C SER A 62 13.35 27.55 32.51
N LYS A 63 13.63 26.46 31.78
CA LYS A 63 13.59 26.48 30.31
C LYS A 63 12.15 26.28 29.82
N GLY A 64 11.40 27.38 29.90
CA GLY A 64 10.37 27.76 28.95
C GLY A 64 9.23 26.76 28.79
N LYS A 65 8.06 27.14 29.31
CA LYS A 65 6.78 26.75 28.73
C LYS A 65 6.72 27.24 27.28
N ASN A 66 7.39 26.53 26.37
CA ASN A 66 7.13 26.69 24.95
C ASN A 66 5.80 26.00 24.70
N LYS A 67 4.73 26.80 24.66
CA LYS A 67 3.41 26.38 24.16
C LYS A 67 3.44 26.12 22.65
N THR A 68 4.46 25.43 22.14
CA THR A 68 4.59 25.03 20.74
C THR A 68 4.28 23.55 20.52
N GLY A 69 4.03 22.78 21.60
CA GLY A 69 3.80 21.33 21.50
C GLY A 69 2.40 20.91 21.03
N TYR A 70 1.39 21.79 21.09
CA TYR A 70 0.00 21.42 20.76
C TYR A 70 -0.41 21.77 19.33
N THR A 71 0.02 22.94 18.82
CA THR A 71 -0.31 23.40 17.46
C THR A 71 0.45 22.64 16.38
N GLY A 72 1.68 22.18 16.64
CA GLY A 72 2.46 21.41 15.66
C GLY A 72 1.89 20.01 15.41
N LEU A 73 1.36 19.35 16.45
CA LEU A 73 0.74 18.01 16.33
C LEU A 73 -0.58 18.06 15.56
N ASP A 74 -1.36 19.14 15.69
CA ASP A 74 -2.60 19.34 14.93
C ASP A 74 -2.33 19.46 13.42
N GLU A 75 -1.32 20.26 13.05
CA GLU A 75 -0.91 20.40 11.65
C GLU A 75 -0.29 19.12 11.08
N GLU A 76 0.46 18.35 11.88
CA GLU A 76 1.00 17.05 11.48
C GLU A 76 -0.12 16.02 11.27
N MET A 77 -1.08 15.95 12.19
CA MET A 77 -2.27 15.08 12.05
C MET A 77 -3.07 15.43 10.80
N LYS A 78 -3.29 16.73 10.56
CA LYS A 78 -3.97 17.21 9.36
C LYS A 78 -3.21 16.86 8.08
N THR A 79 -1.88 16.98 8.10
CA THR A 79 -1.02 16.58 6.98
C THR A 79 -1.13 15.10 6.71
N TYR A 80 -1.10 14.26 7.75
CA TYR A 80 -1.30 12.82 7.64
C TYR A 80 -2.67 12.47 7.02
N MET A 81 -3.75 13.09 7.50
CA MET A 81 -5.10 12.87 6.96
C MET A 81 -5.18 13.29 5.49
N ASN A 82 -4.56 14.40 5.11
CA ASN A 82 -4.51 14.85 3.72
C ASN A 82 -3.72 13.86 2.84
N ILE A 83 -2.60 13.33 3.31
CA ILE A 83 -1.82 12.32 2.60
C ILE A 83 -2.64 11.06 2.40
N GLN A 84 -3.33 10.60 3.44
CA GLN A 84 -4.17 9.40 3.38
C GLN A 84 -5.35 9.59 2.43
N ALA A 85 -6.05 10.73 2.50
CA ALA A 85 -7.12 11.07 1.58
C ALA A 85 -6.64 11.12 0.12
N ALA A 86 -5.48 11.74 -0.12
CA ALA A 86 -4.88 11.79 -1.45
C ALA A 86 -4.45 10.41 -1.95
N ALA A 87 -3.95 9.53 -1.08
CA ALA A 87 -3.58 8.16 -1.42
C ALA A 87 -4.80 7.32 -1.78
N THR A 88 -5.87 7.39 -0.98
CA THR A 88 -7.14 6.71 -1.27
C THR A 88 -7.72 7.17 -2.60
N LYS A 89 -7.77 8.49 -2.83
CA LYS A 89 -8.26 9.05 -4.09
C LYS A 89 -7.48 8.55 -5.30
N ARG A 90 -6.14 8.55 -5.24
CA ARG A 90 -5.30 8.02 -6.33
C ARG A 90 -5.54 6.54 -6.59
N TYR A 91 -5.78 5.75 -5.54
CA TYR A 91 -6.09 4.34 -5.68
C TYR A 91 -7.44 4.12 -6.37
N GLU A 92 -8.47 4.87 -5.98
CA GLU A 92 -9.78 4.83 -6.63
C GLU A 92 -9.70 5.19 -8.12
N GLU A 93 -9.01 6.29 -8.45
CA GLU A 93 -8.78 6.72 -9.84
C GLU A 93 -8.02 5.65 -10.67
N PHE A 94 -7.05 4.98 -10.04
CA PHE A 94 -6.31 3.90 -10.68
C PHE A 94 -7.21 2.71 -11.01
N ILE A 95 -8.04 2.26 -10.05
CA ILE A 95 -8.97 1.15 -10.24
C ILE A 95 -10.01 1.50 -11.31
N GLU A 96 -10.56 2.72 -11.28
CA GLU A 96 -11.50 3.18 -12.30
C GLU A 96 -10.86 3.17 -13.69
N THR A 97 -9.63 3.67 -13.82
CA THR A 97 -8.89 3.65 -15.07
C THR A 97 -8.64 2.23 -15.56
N GLN A 98 -8.30 1.31 -14.64
CA GLN A 98 -8.06 -0.08 -14.98
C GLN A 98 -9.33 -0.78 -15.49
N HIS A 99 -10.48 -0.54 -14.85
CA HIS A 99 -11.78 -1.02 -15.36
C HIS A 99 -12.07 -0.47 -16.75
N ARG A 100 -11.94 0.85 -16.96
CA ARG A 100 -12.16 1.48 -18.28
C ARG A 100 -11.27 0.88 -19.36
N ILE A 101 -10.00 0.61 -19.07
CA ILE A 101 -9.07 -0.03 -20.00
C ILE A 101 -9.47 -1.47 -20.29
N SER A 102 -9.90 -2.22 -19.27
CA SER A 102 -10.38 -3.59 -19.42
C SER A 102 -11.60 -3.64 -20.34
N ASP A 103 -12.61 -2.81 -20.08
CA ASP A 103 -13.83 -2.73 -20.88
C ASP A 103 -13.51 -2.32 -22.32
N ALA A 104 -12.67 -1.29 -22.51
CA ALA A 104 -12.25 -0.85 -23.83
C ALA A 104 -11.50 -1.96 -24.61
N LYS A 105 -10.73 -2.81 -23.94
CA LYS A 105 -10.05 -3.95 -24.58
C LYS A 105 -11.04 -5.02 -25.03
N VAL A 106 -12.02 -5.33 -24.19
CA VAL A 106 -13.09 -6.30 -24.53
C VAL A 106 -13.90 -5.79 -25.72
N GLU A 107 -14.34 -4.55 -25.69
CA GLU A 107 -15.08 -3.92 -26.79
C GLU A 107 -14.24 -3.84 -28.07
N ALA A 108 -12.97 -3.46 -27.98
CA ALA A 108 -12.09 -3.46 -29.15
C ALA A 108 -11.91 -4.87 -29.76
N ALA A 109 -11.83 -5.93 -28.93
CA ALA A 109 -11.76 -7.30 -29.41
C ALA A 109 -13.08 -7.73 -30.08
N ARG A 110 -14.23 -7.37 -29.50
CA ARG A 110 -15.56 -7.61 -30.07
C ARG A 110 -15.69 -6.94 -31.44
N LEU A 111 -15.38 -5.65 -31.52
CA LEU A 111 -15.44 -4.86 -32.77
C LEU A 111 -14.51 -5.42 -33.85
N ARG A 112 -13.29 -5.86 -33.51
CA ARG A 112 -12.38 -6.52 -34.47
C ARG A 112 -12.97 -7.81 -35.04
N LYS A 113 -13.57 -8.63 -34.18
CA LYS A 113 -14.24 -9.87 -34.61
C LYS A 113 -15.43 -9.57 -35.53
N GLU A 114 -16.24 -8.57 -35.18
CA GLU A 114 -17.38 -8.14 -36.00
C GLU A 114 -16.96 -7.57 -37.35
N ALA A 115 -15.92 -6.73 -37.39
CA ALA A 115 -15.36 -6.21 -38.64
C ALA A 115 -14.87 -7.34 -39.55
N SER A 116 -14.09 -8.29 -39.00
CA SER A 116 -13.59 -9.44 -39.76
C SER A 116 -14.72 -10.33 -40.30
N LEU A 117 -15.78 -10.53 -39.51
CA LEU A 117 -16.95 -11.29 -39.93
C LEU A 117 -17.72 -10.57 -41.05
N LEU A 118 -17.87 -9.25 -40.93
CA LEU A 118 -18.53 -8.41 -41.94
C LEU A 118 -17.76 -8.41 -43.26
N ASP A 119 -16.43 -8.31 -43.20
CA ASP A 119 -15.58 -8.37 -44.39
C ASP A 119 -15.68 -9.73 -45.08
N SER A 120 -15.68 -10.82 -44.30
CA SER A 120 -15.89 -12.18 -44.83
C SER A 120 -17.27 -12.34 -45.48
N TYR A 121 -18.32 -11.76 -44.86
CA TYR A 121 -19.67 -11.76 -45.40
C TYR A 121 -19.76 -10.98 -46.73
N LYS A 122 -19.16 -9.79 -46.80
CA LYS A 122 -19.11 -8.99 -48.05
C LYS A 122 -18.35 -9.72 -49.15
N ALA A 123 -17.22 -10.33 -48.82
CA ALA A 123 -16.43 -11.12 -49.77
C ALA A 123 -17.24 -12.30 -50.33
N LEU A 124 -17.91 -13.05 -49.45
CA LEU A 124 -18.75 -14.16 -49.87
C LEU A 124 -19.94 -13.69 -50.73
N MET A 125 -20.64 -12.63 -50.32
CA MET A 125 -21.76 -12.05 -51.09
C MET A 125 -21.37 -11.57 -52.50
N SER A 126 -20.12 -11.17 -52.69
CA SER A 126 -19.63 -10.59 -53.95
C SER A 126 -18.96 -11.61 -54.87
N MET A 127 -18.84 -12.88 -54.44
CA MET A 127 -18.18 -13.93 -55.19
C MET A 127 -19.03 -14.34 -56.40
N ASP A 128 -18.39 -14.55 -57.55
CA ASP A 128 -19.08 -15.10 -58.71
C ASP A 128 -19.47 -16.57 -58.47
N THR A 129 -20.74 -16.89 -58.71
CA THR A 129 -21.33 -18.22 -58.49
C THR A 129 -21.73 -18.89 -59.81
N SER A 130 -21.48 -18.24 -60.96
CA SER A 130 -21.87 -18.73 -62.28
C SER A 130 -21.27 -20.10 -62.63
N GLY A 131 -20.05 -20.37 -62.16
CA GLY A 131 -19.33 -21.63 -62.38
C GLY A 131 -19.50 -22.70 -61.29
N MET A 132 -20.32 -22.44 -60.25
CA MET A 132 -20.54 -23.40 -59.16
C MET A 132 -21.54 -24.49 -59.56
N ASP A 133 -21.32 -25.72 -59.09
CA ASP A 133 -22.34 -26.78 -59.13
C ASP A 133 -23.40 -26.56 -58.04
N GLU A 134 -24.45 -27.39 -58.02
CA GLU A 134 -25.57 -27.23 -57.10
C GLU A 134 -25.19 -27.50 -55.63
N GLU A 135 -24.22 -28.39 -55.37
CA GLU A 135 -23.74 -28.65 -54.01
C GLU A 135 -22.96 -27.45 -53.48
N MET A 136 -22.04 -26.91 -54.29
CA MET A 136 -21.28 -25.70 -53.97
C MET A 136 -22.19 -24.50 -53.76
N LYS A 137 -23.25 -24.33 -54.58
CA LYS A 137 -24.25 -23.26 -54.37
C LYS A 137 -25.03 -23.43 -53.07
N ALA A 138 -25.37 -24.67 -52.70
CA ALA A 138 -26.03 -24.96 -51.44
C ALA A 138 -25.14 -24.60 -50.24
N GLU A 139 -23.87 -24.99 -50.27
CA GLU A 139 -22.87 -24.62 -49.26
C GLU A 139 -22.65 -23.11 -49.18
N HIS A 140 -22.55 -22.44 -50.33
CA HIS A 140 -22.41 -20.99 -50.40
C HIS A 140 -23.57 -20.27 -49.71
N LYS A 141 -24.81 -20.66 -50.02
CA LYS A 141 -26.02 -20.11 -49.40
C LYS A 141 -26.08 -20.41 -47.90
N LEU A 142 -25.65 -21.59 -47.48
CA LEU A 142 -25.55 -21.97 -46.07
C LEU A 142 -24.53 -21.10 -45.33
N GLY A 143 -23.34 -20.89 -45.92
CA GLY A 143 -22.30 -20.01 -45.38
C GLY A 143 -22.80 -18.57 -45.19
N LEU A 144 -23.47 -18.02 -46.20
CA LEU A 144 -24.10 -16.69 -46.11
C LEU A 144 -25.13 -16.60 -44.98
N LYS A 145 -25.95 -17.64 -44.80
CA LYS A 145 -26.94 -17.70 -43.71
C LYS A 145 -26.26 -17.72 -42.35
N ILE A 146 -25.24 -18.56 -42.15
CA ILE A 146 -24.48 -18.67 -40.90
C ILE A 146 -23.78 -17.36 -40.56
N LEU A 147 -23.13 -16.71 -41.53
CA LEU A 147 -22.45 -15.43 -41.32
C LEU A 147 -23.43 -14.32 -40.95
N ARG A 148 -24.58 -14.24 -41.63
CA ARG A 148 -25.65 -13.30 -41.31
C ARG A 148 -26.20 -13.51 -39.90
N GLU A 149 -26.46 -14.76 -39.51
CA GLU A 149 -26.93 -15.09 -38.16
C GLU A 149 -25.91 -14.70 -37.09
N LYS A 150 -24.62 -14.94 -37.34
CA LYS A 150 -23.57 -14.48 -36.43
C LYS A 150 -23.49 -12.95 -36.35
N LEU A 151 -23.68 -12.21 -37.45
CA LEU A 151 -23.68 -10.74 -37.42
C LEU A 151 -24.89 -10.16 -36.66
N VAL A 152 -26.09 -10.68 -36.90
CA VAL A 152 -27.34 -10.15 -36.32
C VAL A 152 -27.61 -10.71 -34.91
N GLY A 153 -27.11 -11.90 -34.58
CA GLY A 153 -27.28 -12.51 -33.27
C GLY A 153 -26.48 -11.83 -32.14
N HIS A 154 -25.53 -10.96 -32.48
CA HIS A 154 -24.74 -10.20 -31.49
C HIS A 154 -25.39 -8.85 -31.10
N THR A 155 -26.55 -8.49 -31.68
CA THR A 155 -27.28 -7.23 -31.41
C THR A 155 -28.44 -7.33 -30.41
N ASN A 156 -28.55 -8.42 -29.63
CA ASN A 156 -29.57 -8.60 -28.59
C ASN A 156 -28.98 -8.63 -27.18
#